data_AF-A0A6I9NX41-F1
#
_entry.id   AF-A0A6I9NX41-F1
#
_cell.length_a   1.000
_cell.length_b   1.000
_cell.length_c   1.000
_cell.angle_alpha   90.00
_cell.angle_beta   90.00
_cell.angle_gamma   90.00
#
_symmetry.space_group_name_H-M   'P 1'
#
loop_
_entity.id
_entity.type
_entity.pdbx_description
1 polymer ?
#
loop_
_entity_poly.entity_id
_entity_poly.type
_entity_poly.pdbx_seq_one_letter_code
_entity_poly.pdbx_strand_id
1 'polypeptide(L)'
;IKPTKLILFDFYCKAQRQRQTIVRGLRSFAVSTCIRFTPLNRQSDFVDIQSRSGCFSFVGRRGRSQVVSLSRQGCVFQQIIQHELLHALGFDHEQTRSDRDQHVRILLQNVMPGTESNFRRIRTRNLGTPYDYNSVMHYDRFAFSRNRQPTIIPIPDSNVAIGRATQMSPTDILRVNRLYGCSTYIFIKVAY
;
A
#
# COMPACT_ATOMS: atom_id res chain seq x y z
N ILE A 1 18.23 -5.27 -6.11
CA ILE A 1 17.50 -5.05 -7.38
C ILE A 1 17.13 -3.57 -7.42
N LYS A 2 17.51 -2.82 -8.47
CA LYS A 2 17.13 -1.40 -8.57
C LYS A 2 15.60 -1.29 -8.73
N PRO A 3 14.93 -0.33 -8.09
CA PRO A 3 13.49 -0.15 -8.25
C PRO A 3 13.17 0.18 -9.72
N THR A 4 12.32 -0.62 -10.37
CA THR A 4 11.95 -0.40 -11.77
C THR A 4 10.70 0.47 -11.82
N LYS A 5 10.76 1.57 -12.58
CA LYS A 5 9.65 2.53 -12.71
C LYS A 5 8.48 2.02 -13.56
N LEU A 6 8.71 0.94 -14.29
CA LEU A 6 7.74 0.26 -15.15
C LEU A 6 7.28 -1.03 -14.46
N ILE A 7 5.99 -1.11 -14.11
CA ILE A 7 5.40 -2.32 -13.55
C ILE A 7 4.40 -2.87 -14.56
N LEU A 8 4.64 -4.10 -14.97
CA LEU A 8 3.87 -4.72 -16.03
C LEU A 8 2.71 -5.50 -15.41
N PHE A 9 1.54 -5.47 -16.04
CA PHE A 9 0.38 -6.24 -15.57
C PHE A 9 -0.19 -7.16 -16.66
N ASP A 10 -0.65 -8.33 -16.22
CA ASP A 10 -1.55 -9.21 -16.98
C ASP A 10 -2.90 -9.29 -16.25
N PHE A 11 -3.99 -9.47 -17.01
CA PHE A 11 -5.37 -9.46 -16.50
C PHE A 11 -6.09 -10.76 -16.82
N TYR A 12 -6.63 -11.41 -15.79
CA TYR A 12 -7.71 -12.38 -15.95
C TYR A 12 -9.02 -11.88 -15.29
N CYS A 13 -9.51 -10.71 -15.71
CA CYS A 13 -10.80 -10.19 -15.26
C CYS A 13 -11.79 -10.07 -16.43
N LYS A 14 -12.78 -10.98 -16.49
CA LYS A 14 -13.84 -10.99 -17.53
C LYS A 14 -14.86 -9.85 -17.37
N ALA A 15 -15.00 -9.25 -16.19
CA ALA A 15 -16.00 -8.23 -15.90
C ALA A 15 -15.49 -6.80 -16.18
N GLN A 16 -16.09 -6.11 -17.15
CA GLN A 16 -15.61 -4.82 -17.68
C GLN A 16 -15.54 -3.71 -16.61
N ARG A 17 -16.52 -3.60 -15.71
CA ARG A 17 -16.55 -2.55 -14.66
C ARG A 17 -15.40 -2.68 -13.66
N GLN A 18 -15.13 -3.90 -13.18
CA GLN A 18 -14.03 -4.15 -12.23
C GLN A 18 -12.67 -3.89 -12.88
N ARG A 19 -12.50 -4.31 -14.14
CA ARG A 19 -11.31 -4.00 -14.93
C ARG A 19 -11.06 -2.49 -15.03
N GLN A 20 -12.10 -1.68 -15.28
CA GLN A 20 -11.96 -0.23 -15.32
C GLN A 20 -11.49 0.35 -13.99
N THR A 21 -12.01 -0.11 -12.85
CA THR A 21 -11.57 0.36 -11.53
C THR A 21 -10.11 0.02 -11.27
N ILE A 22 -9.67 -1.20 -11.60
CA ILE A 22 -8.26 -1.60 -11.47
C ILE A 22 -7.37 -0.75 -12.36
N VAL A 23 -7.75 -0.54 -13.62
CA VAL A 23 -6.99 0.33 -14.54
C VAL A 23 -6.92 1.77 -14.03
N ARG A 24 -7.98 2.31 -13.42
CA ARG A 24 -7.94 3.64 -12.77
C ARG A 24 -6.98 3.65 -11.58
N GLY A 25 -7.01 2.63 -10.73
CA GLY A 25 -6.07 2.47 -9.62
C GLY A 25 -4.62 2.45 -10.09
N LEU A 26 -4.30 1.63 -11.10
CA LEU A 26 -2.98 1.57 -11.73
C LEU A 26 -2.54 2.94 -12.28
N ARG A 27 -3.42 3.62 -13.03
CA ARG A 27 -3.12 4.94 -13.62
C ARG A 27 -2.96 6.04 -12.57
N SER A 28 -3.59 5.93 -11.41
CA SER A 28 -3.54 6.96 -10.37
C SER A 28 -2.12 7.23 -9.85
N PHE A 29 -1.24 6.22 -9.85
CA PHE A 29 0.17 6.42 -9.47
C PHE A 29 0.89 7.39 -10.40
N ALA A 30 0.51 7.43 -11.68
CA ALA A 30 1.19 8.27 -12.66
C ALA A 30 0.91 9.77 -12.49
N VAL A 31 -0.14 10.13 -11.74
CA VAL A 31 -0.57 11.51 -11.49
C VAL A 31 0.38 12.23 -10.54
N SER A 32 0.93 11.53 -9.54
CA SER A 32 1.71 12.14 -8.46
C SER A 32 3.09 11.49 -8.24
N THR A 33 3.40 10.44 -9.00
CA THR A 33 4.68 9.75 -8.95
C THR A 33 5.25 9.49 -10.35
N CYS A 34 6.48 9.02 -10.42
CA CYS A 34 7.10 8.54 -11.67
C CYS A 34 6.82 7.05 -11.97
N ILE A 35 6.01 6.36 -11.16
CA ILE A 35 5.64 4.96 -11.41
C ILE A 35 4.65 4.87 -12.56
N ARG A 36 4.89 3.94 -13.48
CA ARG A 36 4.02 3.68 -14.63
C ARG A 36 3.69 2.19 -14.66
N PHE A 37 2.39 1.90 -14.62
CA PHE A 37 1.88 0.55 -14.85
C PHE A 37 1.52 0.38 -16.32
N THR A 38 2.13 -0.58 -17.01
CA THR A 38 1.90 -0.82 -18.44
C THR A 38 1.50 -2.27 -18.69
N PRO A 39 0.77 -2.57 -19.78
CA PRO A 39 0.52 -3.96 -20.16
C PRO A 39 1.83 -4.73 -20.37
N LEU A 40 1.84 -6.01 -19.98
CA LEU A 40 2.97 -6.92 -20.21
C LEU A 40 3.34 -7.00 -21.70
N ASN A 41 4.63 -6.90 -22.02
CA ASN A 41 5.18 -7.10 -23.36
C ASN A 41 6.55 -7.82 -23.30
N ARG A 42 6.50 -9.16 -23.21
CA ARG A 42 7.66 -10.07 -23.24
C ARG A 42 8.65 -9.99 -22.07
N GLN A 43 8.42 -9.17 -21.04
CA GLN A 43 9.32 -9.10 -19.89
C GLN A 43 9.11 -10.27 -18.92
N SER A 44 10.17 -10.70 -18.24
CA SER A 44 10.13 -11.81 -17.28
C SER A 44 9.47 -11.45 -15.95
N ASP A 45 9.65 -10.21 -15.50
CA ASP A 45 9.31 -9.76 -14.16
C ASP A 45 8.14 -8.78 -14.23
N PHE A 46 7.01 -9.18 -13.66
CA PHE A 46 5.76 -8.43 -13.75
C PHE A 46 4.83 -8.76 -12.59
N VAL A 47 3.85 -7.89 -12.37
CA VAL A 47 2.77 -8.09 -11.42
C VAL A 47 1.61 -8.77 -12.14
N ASP A 48 1.23 -9.95 -11.70
CA ASP A 48 0.11 -10.70 -12.24
C ASP A 48 -1.15 -10.41 -11.40
N ILE A 49 -2.09 -9.65 -11.98
CA ILE A 49 -3.30 -9.24 -11.27
C ILE A 49 -4.36 -10.32 -11.42
N GLN A 50 -4.64 -11.01 -10.30
CA GLN A 50 -5.57 -12.12 -10.24
C GLN A 50 -6.71 -11.85 -9.25
N SER A 51 -7.81 -12.59 -9.38
CA SER A 51 -8.88 -12.63 -8.36
C SER A 51 -8.78 -13.93 -7.56
N ARG A 52 -7.94 -13.94 -6.52
CA ARG A 52 -7.86 -15.06 -5.55
C ARG A 52 -8.68 -14.73 -4.30
N SER A 53 -8.57 -15.58 -3.26
CA SER A 53 -9.21 -15.33 -1.97
C SER A 53 -8.50 -14.18 -1.25
N GLY A 54 -9.23 -13.08 -1.02
CA GLY A 54 -8.73 -11.90 -0.32
C GLY A 54 -7.91 -10.93 -1.19
N CYS A 55 -7.40 -9.90 -0.52
CA CYS A 55 -6.55 -8.85 -1.08
C CYS A 55 -5.14 -9.06 -0.55
N PHE A 56 -4.15 -9.23 -1.43
CA PHE A 56 -2.76 -9.39 -0.99
C PHE A 56 -1.77 -9.15 -2.13
N SER A 57 -0.54 -8.83 -1.75
CA SER A 57 0.62 -8.71 -2.61
C SER A 57 1.89 -9.08 -1.85
N PHE A 58 2.95 -9.44 -2.58
CA PHE A 58 4.29 -9.53 -2.01
C PHE A 58 4.87 -8.14 -1.78
N VAL A 59 5.67 -7.98 -0.72
CA VAL A 59 6.45 -6.76 -0.50
C VAL A 59 7.66 -6.72 -1.44
N GLY A 60 7.63 -5.78 -2.38
CA GLY A 60 8.70 -5.52 -3.33
C GLY A 60 8.81 -6.52 -4.49
N ARG A 61 9.81 -6.32 -5.33
CA ARG A 61 10.07 -7.17 -6.51
C ARG A 61 10.69 -8.51 -6.10
N ARG A 62 10.01 -9.60 -6.42
CA ARG A 62 10.44 -10.98 -6.14
C ARG A 62 11.27 -11.62 -7.26
N GLY A 63 11.21 -11.06 -8.47
CA GLY A 63 11.71 -11.68 -9.69
C GLY A 63 10.66 -12.62 -10.30
N ARG A 64 10.62 -12.72 -11.63
CA ARG A 64 9.56 -13.40 -12.40
C ARG A 64 8.16 -12.79 -12.15
N SER A 65 7.12 -13.51 -12.56
CA SER A 65 5.73 -13.18 -12.23
C SER A 65 5.49 -13.21 -10.72
N GLN A 66 4.86 -12.18 -10.17
CA GLN A 66 4.39 -12.13 -8.79
C GLN A 66 2.93 -11.71 -8.72
N VAL A 67 2.15 -12.40 -7.90
CA VAL A 67 0.71 -12.18 -7.83
C VAL A 67 0.37 -10.95 -6.99
N VAL A 68 -0.54 -10.13 -7.52
CA VAL A 68 -1.37 -9.19 -6.75
C VAL A 68 -2.80 -9.73 -6.81
N SER A 69 -3.33 -10.18 -5.68
CA SER A 69 -4.72 -10.62 -5.57
C SER A 69 -5.62 -9.45 -5.28
N LEU A 70 -6.57 -9.22 -6.17
CA LEU A 70 -7.70 -8.31 -5.99
C LEU A 70 -8.98 -9.10 -6.20
N SER A 71 -9.46 -9.76 -5.15
CA SER A 71 -10.74 -10.47 -5.17
C SER A 71 -11.84 -9.57 -5.73
N ARG A 72 -12.57 -10.10 -6.72
CA ARG A 72 -13.76 -9.44 -7.28
C ARG A 72 -14.77 -9.05 -6.22
N GLN A 73 -14.82 -9.80 -5.12
CA GLN A 73 -15.62 -9.52 -3.94
C GLN A 73 -14.70 -8.90 -2.88
N GLY A 74 -14.90 -7.60 -2.61
CA GLY A 74 -14.27 -6.92 -1.47
C GLY A 74 -12.97 -6.15 -1.74
N CYS A 75 -12.22 -6.42 -2.84
CA CYS A 75 -10.91 -5.77 -3.05
C CYS A 75 -10.88 -4.71 -4.16
N VAL A 76 -11.89 -4.64 -5.02
CA VAL A 76 -11.87 -3.76 -6.21
C VAL A 76 -12.33 -2.33 -5.85
N PHE A 77 -11.59 -1.69 -4.94
CA PHE A 77 -11.76 -0.32 -4.50
C PHE A 77 -10.44 0.45 -4.61
N GLN A 78 -10.50 1.75 -4.90
CA GLN A 78 -9.31 2.57 -5.19
C GLN A 78 -8.22 2.44 -4.12
N GLN A 79 -8.58 2.57 -2.84
CA GLN A 79 -7.67 2.49 -1.70
C GLN A 79 -7.03 1.11 -1.56
N ILE A 80 -7.78 0.02 -1.78
CA ILE A 80 -7.26 -1.34 -1.67
C ILE A 80 -6.32 -1.63 -2.85
N ILE A 81 -6.69 -1.20 -4.06
CA ILE A 81 -5.83 -1.35 -5.23
C ILE A 81 -4.51 -0.60 -5.03
N GLN A 82 -4.55 0.63 -4.50
CA GLN A 82 -3.32 1.37 -4.19
C GLN A 82 -2.51 0.69 -3.07
N HIS A 83 -3.16 0.17 -2.04
CA HIS A 83 -2.52 -0.57 -0.94
C HIS A 83 -1.72 -1.79 -1.46
N GLU A 84 -2.35 -2.66 -2.25
CA GLU A 84 -1.68 -3.87 -2.78
C GLU A 84 -0.56 -3.54 -3.76
N LEU A 85 -0.71 -2.43 -4.51
CA LEU A 85 0.34 -1.95 -5.41
C LEU A 85 1.51 -1.31 -4.65
N LEU A 86 1.26 -0.64 -3.52
CA LEU A 86 2.32 -0.15 -2.63
C LEU A 86 3.11 -1.29 -2.00
N HIS A 87 2.45 -2.38 -1.60
CA HIS A 87 3.14 -3.62 -1.23
C HIS A 87 4.06 -4.09 -2.37
N ALA A 88 3.53 -4.21 -3.61
CA ALA A 88 4.34 -4.62 -4.77
C ALA A 88 5.54 -3.69 -5.03
N LEU A 89 5.39 -2.39 -4.71
CA LEU A 89 6.45 -1.37 -4.79
C LEU A 89 7.47 -1.45 -3.65
N GLY A 90 7.22 -2.23 -2.60
CA GLY A 90 8.14 -2.47 -1.49
C GLY A 90 7.83 -1.72 -0.20
N PHE A 91 6.57 -1.30 -0.01
CA PHE A 91 6.13 -0.64 1.22
C PHE A 91 5.40 -1.62 2.14
N ASP A 92 5.89 -1.74 3.37
CA ASP A 92 5.19 -2.44 4.44
C ASP A 92 4.07 -1.58 5.04
N HIS A 93 3.25 -2.20 5.89
CA HIS A 93 2.20 -1.50 6.62
C HIS A 93 2.74 -0.40 7.55
N GLU A 94 1.98 0.67 7.73
CA GLU A 94 2.42 1.82 8.55
C GLU A 94 2.58 1.43 10.03
N GLN A 95 1.67 0.60 10.57
CA GLN A 95 1.71 0.17 11.98
C GLN A 95 2.85 -0.81 12.33
N THR A 96 3.63 -1.26 11.34
CA THR A 96 4.79 -2.13 11.57
C THR A 96 6.12 -1.36 11.52
N ARG A 97 6.09 -0.05 11.26
CA ARG A 97 7.28 0.81 11.23
C ARG A 97 8.13 0.68 12.49
N SER A 98 9.44 0.85 12.30
CA SER A 98 10.44 0.81 13.38
C SER A 98 10.23 1.83 14.50
N ASP A 99 9.52 2.93 14.24
CA ASP A 99 9.17 3.99 15.19
C ASP A 99 7.72 3.92 15.69
N ARG A 100 6.93 2.91 15.27
CA ARG A 100 5.48 2.88 15.51
C ARG A 100 5.07 2.97 16.98
N ASP A 101 5.88 2.45 17.92
CA ASP A 101 5.56 2.48 19.36
C ASP A 101 5.56 3.90 19.95
N GLN A 102 6.04 4.91 19.21
CA GLN A 102 5.93 6.33 19.56
C GLN A 102 4.57 6.94 19.14
N HIS A 103 3.78 6.20 18.36
CA HIS A 103 2.57 6.71 17.68
C HIS A 103 1.34 5.83 17.94
N VAL A 104 1.52 4.53 18.08
CA VAL A 104 0.43 3.60 18.36
C VAL A 104 0.83 2.59 19.43
N ARG A 105 -0.14 2.21 20.26
CA ARG A 105 -0.07 1.05 21.14
C ARG A 105 -0.83 -0.11 20.52
N ILE A 106 -0.17 -1.27 20.45
CA ILE A 106 -0.82 -2.52 20.02
C ILE A 106 -1.33 -3.27 21.23
N LEU A 107 -2.61 -3.62 21.22
CA LEU A 107 -3.29 -4.39 22.26
C LEU A 107 -3.37 -5.86 21.84
N LEU A 108 -2.25 -6.59 21.98
CA LEU A 108 -2.17 -8.01 21.56
C LEU A 108 -3.21 -8.90 22.26
N GLN A 109 -3.65 -8.54 23.46
CA GLN A 109 -4.74 -9.23 24.16
C GLN A 109 -6.09 -9.19 23.43
N ASN A 110 -6.26 -8.29 22.46
CA ASN A 110 -7.47 -8.20 21.63
C ASN A 110 -7.28 -8.84 20.24
N VAL A 111 -6.06 -9.28 19.89
CA VAL A 111 -5.73 -9.86 18.58
C VAL A 111 -6.15 -11.33 18.53
N MET A 112 -6.67 -11.78 17.39
CA MET A 112 -6.99 -13.20 17.15
C MET A 112 -5.72 -14.07 17.27
N PRO A 113 -5.75 -15.15 18.07
CA PRO A 113 -4.61 -16.04 18.21
C PRO A 113 -4.07 -16.52 16.85
N GLY A 114 -2.75 -16.45 16.66
CA GLY A 114 -2.05 -16.84 15.42
C GLY A 114 -1.91 -15.72 14.38
N THR A 115 -2.43 -14.52 14.64
CA THR A 115 -2.34 -13.36 13.73
C THR A 115 -1.47 -12.22 14.26
N GLU A 116 -0.82 -12.41 15.41
CA GLU A 116 0.01 -11.42 16.10
C GLU A 116 1.20 -10.95 15.25
N SER A 117 1.70 -11.81 14.37
CA SER A 117 2.79 -11.50 13.44
C SER A 117 2.48 -10.31 12.52
N ASN A 118 1.21 -10.03 12.23
CA ASN A 118 0.79 -8.86 11.43
C ASN A 118 1.08 -7.51 12.13
N PHE A 119 1.30 -7.52 13.45
CA PHE A 119 1.61 -6.35 14.25
C PHE A 119 3.09 -6.28 14.66
N ARG A 120 3.91 -7.23 14.19
CA ARG A 120 5.33 -7.27 14.51
C ARG A 120 6.02 -6.05 13.90
N ARG A 121 6.74 -5.32 14.74
CA ARG A 121 7.61 -4.23 14.30
C ARG A 121 8.74 -4.78 13.44
N ILE A 122 9.02 -4.11 12.33
CA ILE A 122 10.11 -4.45 11.41
C ILE A 122 11.10 -3.29 11.30
N ARG A 123 12.33 -3.60 10.88
CA ARG A 123 13.34 -2.58 10.63
C ARG A 123 13.07 -1.89 9.29
N THR A 124 12.21 -0.88 9.31
CA THR A 124 11.83 -0.12 8.11
C THR A 124 12.89 0.91 7.71
N ARG A 125 12.96 1.20 6.40
CA ARG A 125 13.51 2.45 5.90
C ARG A 125 12.38 3.47 5.87
N ASN A 126 12.34 4.37 6.86
CA ASN A 126 11.27 5.38 6.95
C ASN A 126 11.39 6.49 5.88
N LEU A 127 12.49 6.51 5.12
CA LEU A 127 12.74 7.46 4.03
C LEU A 127 12.58 8.93 4.47
N GLY A 128 12.87 9.24 5.74
CA GLY A 128 12.78 10.59 6.30
C GLY A 128 11.36 11.16 6.34
N THR A 129 10.32 10.33 6.39
CA THR A 129 8.94 10.79 6.57
C THR A 129 8.44 10.50 7.99
N PRO A 130 7.55 11.36 8.53
CA PRO A 130 6.88 11.07 9.80
C PRO A 130 5.99 9.83 9.67
N TYR A 131 5.51 9.35 10.81
CA TYR A 131 4.44 8.36 10.90
C TYR A 131 3.12 9.00 10.44
N ASP A 132 2.36 8.30 9.58
CA ASP A 132 1.14 8.83 8.98
C ASP A 132 -0.10 7.98 9.31
N TYR A 133 -0.91 8.43 10.26
CA TYR A 133 -2.17 7.80 10.64
C TYR A 133 -3.18 7.69 9.48
N ASN A 134 -3.08 8.57 8.48
CA ASN A 134 -3.92 8.61 7.28
C ASN A 134 -3.28 7.88 6.08
N SER A 135 -2.15 7.21 6.26
CA SER A 135 -1.55 6.38 5.21
C SER A 135 -2.54 5.29 4.76
N VAL A 136 -2.62 5.05 3.46
CA VAL A 136 -3.38 3.91 2.92
C VAL A 136 -2.79 2.57 3.35
N MET A 137 -1.55 2.55 3.85
CA MET A 137 -0.86 1.38 4.39
C MET A 137 -1.13 1.15 5.88
N HIS A 138 -1.89 2.03 6.55
CA HIS A 138 -2.20 1.88 7.96
C HIS A 138 -3.45 1.02 8.16
N TYR A 139 -3.35 -0.02 9.01
CA TYR A 139 -4.52 -0.82 9.40
C TYR A 139 -5.57 -0.03 10.17
N ASP A 140 -6.81 -0.50 10.10
CA ASP A 140 -7.89 0.04 10.90
C ASP A 140 -7.74 -0.34 12.39
N ARG A 141 -8.48 0.38 13.23
CA ARG A 141 -8.46 0.24 14.69
C ARG A 141 -8.78 -1.17 15.20
N PHE A 142 -9.58 -1.93 14.46
CA PHE A 142 -10.11 -3.24 14.86
C PHE A 142 -9.54 -4.39 14.03
N ALA A 143 -8.49 -4.13 13.24
CA ALA A 143 -7.83 -5.14 12.43
C ALA A 143 -7.50 -6.37 13.28
N PHE A 144 -7.91 -7.54 12.82
CA PHE A 144 -7.71 -8.83 13.49
C PHE A 144 -8.24 -8.92 14.93
N SER A 145 -9.27 -8.14 15.29
CA SER A 145 -9.87 -8.19 16.63
C SER A 145 -10.65 -9.49 16.87
N ARG A 146 -10.42 -10.14 18.01
CA ARG A 146 -11.15 -11.34 18.45
C ARG A 146 -12.43 -11.05 19.24
N ASN A 147 -12.57 -9.84 19.76
CA ASN A 147 -13.58 -9.46 20.74
C ASN A 147 -14.27 -8.13 20.42
N ARG A 148 -14.14 -7.65 19.18
CA ARG A 148 -14.64 -6.34 18.70
C ARG A 148 -14.05 -5.15 19.46
N GLN A 149 -13.01 -5.35 20.26
CA GLN A 149 -12.26 -4.29 20.91
C GLN A 149 -11.08 -3.85 20.03
N PRO A 150 -10.60 -2.59 20.17
CA PRO A 150 -9.47 -2.10 19.39
C PRO A 150 -8.21 -2.95 19.56
N THR A 151 -7.49 -3.18 18.46
CA THR A 151 -6.16 -3.80 18.45
C THR A 151 -5.05 -2.76 18.30
N ILE A 152 -5.36 -1.60 17.71
CA ILE A 152 -4.45 -0.47 17.52
C ILE A 152 -5.04 0.79 18.14
N ILE A 153 -4.32 1.43 19.06
CA ILE A 153 -4.72 2.70 19.69
C ILE A 153 -3.69 3.77 19.39
N PRO A 154 -4.04 4.87 18.70
CA PRO A 154 -3.15 6.02 18.54
C PRO A 154 -2.80 6.69 19.87
N ILE A 155 -1.62 7.31 19.92
CA ILE A 155 -1.13 8.09 21.05
C ILE A 155 -0.46 9.39 20.55
N PRO A 156 -0.46 10.47 21.35
CA PRO A 156 -1.09 10.58 22.68
C PRO A 156 -2.62 10.71 22.61
N ASP A 157 -3.17 11.15 21.48
CA ASP A 157 -4.62 11.27 21.27
C ASP A 157 -5.22 9.98 20.71
N SER A 158 -5.99 9.27 21.53
CA SER A 158 -6.64 8.01 21.15
C SER A 158 -7.84 8.20 20.22
N ASN A 159 -8.28 9.43 19.93
CA ASN A 159 -9.40 9.72 19.03
C ASN A 159 -8.98 9.86 17.56
N VAL A 160 -7.68 9.92 17.28
CA VAL A 160 -7.16 10.01 15.91
C VAL A 160 -7.71 8.85 15.06
N ALA A 161 -8.22 9.20 13.88
CA ALA A 161 -8.73 8.23 12.92
C ALA A 161 -7.56 7.47 12.25
N ILE A 162 -7.71 6.15 12.10
CA ILE A 162 -6.74 5.27 11.43
C ILE A 162 -7.47 4.26 10.53
N GLY A 163 -6.82 3.87 9.43
CA GLY A 163 -7.38 2.91 8.47
C GLY A 163 -8.66 3.38 7.78
N ARG A 164 -8.81 4.70 7.59
CA ARG A 164 -9.96 5.32 6.90
C ARG A 164 -9.59 5.95 5.54
N ALA A 165 -8.35 5.77 5.10
CA ALA A 165 -7.86 6.32 3.86
C ALA A 165 -8.66 5.80 2.64
N THR A 166 -9.06 6.71 1.76
CA THR A 166 -9.73 6.40 0.49
C THR A 166 -8.77 6.45 -0.71
N GLN A 167 -7.55 6.93 -0.48
CA GLN A 167 -6.45 6.99 -1.44
C GLN A 167 -5.10 7.16 -0.71
N MET A 168 -4.00 7.03 -1.44
CA MET A 168 -2.66 7.38 -0.96
C MET A 168 -2.62 8.78 -0.35
N SER A 169 -2.00 8.90 0.82
CA SER A 169 -1.74 10.18 1.47
C SER A 169 -0.58 10.93 0.76
N PRO A 170 -0.40 12.23 1.03
CA PRO A 170 0.79 12.96 0.60
C PRO A 170 2.10 12.28 1.06
N THR A 171 2.09 11.67 2.24
CA THR A 171 3.25 10.93 2.78
C THR A 171 3.52 9.65 2.00
N ASP A 172 2.48 8.88 1.64
CA ASP A 172 2.62 7.68 0.80
C ASP A 172 3.29 8.05 -0.54
N ILE A 173 2.78 9.09 -1.19
CA ILE A 173 3.31 9.62 -2.47
C ILE A 173 4.78 10.04 -2.32
N LEU A 174 5.10 10.79 -1.25
CA LEU A 174 6.45 11.23 -0.97
C LEU A 174 7.41 10.06 -0.78
N ARG A 175 7.00 9.00 -0.08
CA ARG A 175 7.81 7.79 0.14
C ARG A 175 8.06 7.04 -1.17
N VAL A 176 7.04 6.90 -2.03
CA VAL A 176 7.21 6.35 -3.39
C VAL A 176 8.24 7.17 -4.17
N ASN A 177 8.08 8.50 -4.20
CA ASN A 177 8.96 9.38 -4.95
C ASN A 177 10.41 9.35 -4.46
N ARG A 178 10.64 9.29 -3.15
CA ARG A 178 11.97 9.16 -2.55
C ARG A 178 12.59 7.80 -2.85
N LEU A 179 11.85 6.70 -2.71
CA LEU A 179 12.38 5.36 -2.95
C LEU A 179 12.78 5.13 -4.41
N TYR A 180 11.97 5.65 -5.35
CA TYR A 180 12.15 5.44 -6.78
C TYR A 180 12.92 6.57 -7.49
N GLY A 181 13.42 7.56 -6.75
CA GLY A 181 14.12 8.71 -7.33
C GLY A 181 13.29 9.38 -8.42
N CYS A 182 12.02 9.66 -8.10
CA CYS A 182 11.16 10.41 -8.99
C CYS A 182 11.61 11.87 -8.98
N SER A 183 12.01 12.38 -10.15
CA SER A 183 12.29 13.80 -10.32
C SER A 183 11.03 14.57 -9.93
N THR A 184 11.09 15.34 -8.85
CA THR A 184 10.11 16.40 -8.63
C THR A 184 10.25 17.32 -9.83
N TYR A 185 9.24 17.37 -10.70
CA TYR A 185 9.05 18.58 -11.48
C TYR A 185 8.79 19.66 -10.44
N ILE A 186 9.85 20.37 -10.05
CA ILE A 186 9.71 21.69 -9.47
C ILE A 186 8.86 22.41 -10.51
N PHE A 187 7.63 22.79 -10.16
CA PHE A 187 6.97 23.87 -10.87
C PHE A 187 7.98 25.01 -10.81
N ILE A 188 8.70 25.24 -11.92
CA ILE A 188 9.40 26.50 -12.12
C ILE A 188 8.26 27.50 -12.04
N LYS A 189 8.16 28.22 -10.92
CA LYS A 189 7.46 29.50 -10.92
C LYS A 189 8.21 30.29 -11.97
N VAL A 190 7.65 30.37 -13.17
CA VAL A 190 7.97 31.46 -14.08
C VAL A 190 7.48 32.69 -13.32
N ALA A 191 8.43 33.39 -12.71
CA ALA A 191 8.19 34.74 -12.23
C ALA A 191 7.81 35.57 -13.47
N TYR A 192 6.60 36.14 -13.44
CA TYR A 192 6.28 37.30 -14.25
C TYR A 192 6.82 38.53 -13.52
#